data_AF-A0A3B9WNJ1-F1
#
_entry.id   AF-A0A3B9WNJ1-F1
#
_cell.length_a   1.000
_cell.length_b   1.000
_cell.length_c   1.000
_cell.angle_alpha   90.00
_cell.angle_beta   90.00
_cell.angle_gamma   90.00
#
_symmetry.space_group_name_H-M   'P 1'
#
loop_
_entity.id
_entity.type
_entity.pdbx_description
1 polymer ?
#
loop_
_entity_poly.entity_id
_entity_poly.type
_entity_poly.pdbx_seq_one_letter_code
_entity_poly.pdbx_strand_id
1 'polypeptide(L)'
;MIDRYSLPEIANIFSDESRFARYLEIELLATEAQSQLGNVPSADAKECRSRAPKVDAAFVADVIEREKVTDHDVAAFVDVVQQHIGMPAGAWIHHGLTSTDVVDTAWCWMLKDASDLTISALNELIVELVK
;
A
#
# COMPACT_ATOMS: atom_id res chain seq x y z
N MET A 1 5.77 -18.29 2.82
CA MET A 1 5.97 -19.60 2.15
C MET A 1 7.44 -19.67 1.73
N ILE A 2 8.09 -20.83 1.78
CA ILE A 2 9.50 -20.91 1.32
C ILE A 2 9.56 -20.82 -0.21
N ASP A 3 10.64 -20.26 -0.74
CA ASP A 3 10.81 -19.98 -2.19
C ASP A 3 10.53 -21.19 -3.08
N ARG A 4 10.88 -22.40 -2.61
CA ARG A 4 10.64 -23.66 -3.33
C ARG A 4 9.18 -23.87 -3.76
N TYR A 5 8.22 -23.36 -2.99
CA TYR A 5 6.79 -23.58 -3.20
C TYR A 5 6.01 -22.28 -3.48
N SER A 6 6.70 -21.15 -3.48
CA SER A 6 6.08 -19.85 -3.74
C SER A 6 5.90 -19.65 -5.24
N LEU A 7 4.66 -19.51 -5.68
CA LEU A 7 4.37 -19.05 -7.03
C LEU A 7 4.67 -17.55 -7.14
N PRO A 8 5.42 -17.08 -8.16
CA PRO A 8 5.82 -15.68 -8.29
C PRO A 8 4.65 -14.69 -8.20
N GLU A 9 3.50 -15.03 -8.79
CA GLU A 9 2.30 -14.18 -8.80
C GLU A 9 1.72 -13.96 -7.40
N ILE A 10 1.60 -15.02 -6.58
CA ILE A 10 1.13 -14.92 -5.19
C ILE A 10 2.19 -14.24 -4.33
N ALA A 11 3.46 -14.60 -4.49
CA ALA A 11 4.56 -13.98 -3.74
C ALA A 11 4.61 -12.46 -3.98
N ASN A 12 4.40 -12.02 -5.22
CA ASN A 12 4.37 -10.61 -5.56
C ASN A 12 3.23 -9.87 -4.86
N ILE A 13 2.02 -10.45 -4.76
CA ILE A 13 0.89 -9.84 -4.03
C ILE A 13 1.26 -9.52 -2.58
N PHE A 14 1.95 -10.44 -1.91
CA PHE A 14 2.34 -10.34 -0.49
C PHE A 14 3.74 -9.76 -0.25
N SER A 15 4.41 -9.23 -1.30
CA SER A 15 5.70 -8.54 -1.15
C SER A 15 5.55 -7.20 -0.42
N ASP A 16 6.65 -6.72 0.17
CA ASP A 16 6.67 -5.42 0.85
C ASP A 16 6.43 -4.26 -0.11
N GLU A 17 6.97 -4.33 -1.32
CA GLU A 17 6.70 -3.36 -2.38
C GLU A 17 5.21 -3.29 -2.70
N SER A 18 4.57 -4.44 -2.88
CA SER A 18 3.15 -4.56 -3.18
C SER A 18 2.27 -4.09 -2.02
N ARG A 19 2.67 -4.38 -0.78
CA ARG A 19 2.00 -3.93 0.45
C ARG A 19 2.09 -2.40 0.62
N PHE A 20 3.30 -1.83 0.57
CA PHE A 20 3.48 -0.39 0.73
C PHE A 20 2.94 0.41 -0.46
N ALA A 21 2.91 -0.14 -1.67
CA ALA A 21 2.25 0.49 -2.81
C ALA A 21 0.74 0.65 -2.56
N ARG A 22 0.11 -0.35 -1.95
CA ARG A 22 -1.31 -0.25 -1.54
C ARG A 22 -1.50 0.74 -0.40
N TYR A 23 -0.61 0.76 0.59
CA TYR A 23 -0.68 1.75 1.68
C TYR A 23 -0.62 3.16 1.10
N LEU A 24 0.33 3.42 0.20
CA LEU A 24 0.48 4.73 -0.44
C LEU A 24 -0.77 5.11 -1.23
N GLU A 25 -1.34 4.18 -2.00
CA GLU A 25 -2.55 4.46 -2.77
C GLU A 25 -3.75 4.76 -1.85
N ILE A 26 -3.93 4.01 -0.76
CA ILE A 26 -4.99 4.24 0.21
C ILE A 26 -4.84 5.62 0.88
N GLU A 27 -3.63 5.97 1.31
CA GLU A 27 -3.33 7.28 1.89
C GLU A 27 -3.67 8.43 0.94
N LEU A 28 -3.23 8.33 -0.32
CA LEU A 28 -3.48 9.36 -1.32
C LEU A 28 -4.97 9.50 -1.63
N LEU A 29 -5.69 8.38 -1.77
CA LEU A 29 -7.14 8.39 -1.97
C LEU A 29 -7.89 8.97 -0.77
N ALA A 30 -7.44 8.68 0.46
CA ALA A 30 -8.01 9.26 1.67
C ALA A 30 -7.78 10.79 1.71
N THR A 31 -6.57 11.26 1.43
CA THR A 31 -6.26 12.71 1.34
C THR A 31 -7.09 13.40 0.25
N GLU A 32 -7.24 12.77 -0.92
CA GLU A 32 -8.07 13.29 -2.01
C GLU A 32 -9.56 13.37 -1.62
N ALA A 33 -10.09 12.32 -0.99
CA ALA A 33 -11.46 12.30 -0.50
C ALA A 33 -11.69 13.40 0.55
N GLN A 34 -10.75 13.60 1.48
CA GLN A 34 -10.83 14.69 2.45
C GLN A 34 -10.77 16.07 1.79
N SER A 35 -10.06 16.20 0.66
CA SER A 35 -10.08 17.43 -0.13
C SER A 35 -11.43 17.71 -0.77
N GLN A 36 -12.09 16.67 -1.29
CA GLN A 36 -13.45 16.78 -1.83
C GLN A 36 -14.47 17.16 -0.74
N LEU A 37 -14.23 16.76 0.51
CA LEU A 37 -15.03 17.13 1.68
C LEU A 37 -14.69 18.52 2.25
N GLY A 38 -13.67 19.19 1.74
CA GLY A 38 -13.25 20.54 2.16
C GLY A 38 -12.32 20.59 3.38
N ASN A 39 -11.84 19.44 3.87
CA ASN A 39 -10.93 19.38 5.02
C ASN A 39 -9.47 19.66 4.63
N VAL A 40 -9.05 19.18 3.45
CA VAL A 40 -7.69 19.34 2.92
C VAL A 40 -7.69 20.33 1.74
N PRO A 41 -6.82 21.35 1.72
CA PRO A 41 -6.69 22.23 0.56
C PRO A 41 -6.44 21.45 -0.74
N SER A 42 -7.18 21.78 -1.81
CA SER A 42 -7.05 21.06 -3.10
C SER A 42 -5.65 21.13 -3.70
N ALA A 43 -4.91 22.21 -3.43
CA ALA A 43 -3.51 22.32 -3.85
C ALA A 43 -2.62 21.29 -3.14
N ASP A 44 -2.79 21.10 -1.83
CA ASP A 44 -1.99 20.17 -1.04
C ASP A 44 -2.29 18.71 -1.41
N ALA A 45 -3.57 18.35 -1.60
CA ALA A 45 -3.93 17.00 -2.04
C ALA A 45 -3.35 16.66 -3.42
N LYS A 46 -3.35 17.63 -4.35
CA LYS A 46 -2.70 17.46 -5.67
C LYS A 46 -1.18 17.33 -5.54
N GLU A 47 -0.57 18.12 -4.67
CA GLU A 47 0.86 18.05 -4.40
C GLU A 47 1.24 16.67 -3.85
N CYS A 48 0.50 16.14 -2.87
CA CYS A 48 0.68 14.79 -2.32
C CYS A 48 0.71 13.73 -3.42
N ARG A 49 -0.27 13.74 -4.33
CA ARG A 49 -0.32 12.80 -5.46
C ARG A 49 0.86 12.99 -6.42
N SER A 50 1.19 14.24 -6.76
CA SER A 50 2.24 14.54 -7.73
C SER A 50 3.66 14.20 -7.25
N ARG A 51 3.88 14.26 -5.92
CA ARG A 51 5.16 13.99 -5.27
C ARG A 51 5.18 12.68 -4.50
N ALA A 52 4.15 11.86 -4.67
CA ALA A 52 4.10 10.52 -4.11
C ALA A 52 5.36 9.73 -4.55
N PRO A 53 6.06 9.07 -3.62
CA PRO A 53 7.24 8.31 -3.95
C PRO A 53 6.87 7.10 -4.82
N LYS A 54 7.83 6.66 -5.63
CA LYS A 54 7.73 5.34 -6.24
C LYS A 54 8.03 4.31 -5.16
N VAL A 55 7.14 3.34 -4.99
CA VAL A 55 7.37 2.22 -4.08
C VAL A 55 8.16 1.14 -4.82
N ASP A 56 9.47 1.10 -4.55
CA ASP A 56 10.38 0.05 -4.99
C ASP A 56 11.27 -0.42 -3.82
N ALA A 57 12.25 -1.29 -4.10
CA ALA A 57 13.11 -1.87 -3.07
C ALA A 57 13.90 -0.83 -2.25
N ALA A 58 14.22 0.34 -2.83
CA ALA A 58 14.89 1.41 -2.10
C ALA A 58 13.94 2.05 -1.09
N PHE A 59 12.70 2.33 -1.50
CA PHE A 59 11.67 2.83 -0.60
C PHE A 59 11.40 1.85 0.55
N VAL A 60 11.30 0.54 0.27
CA VAL A 60 11.13 -0.49 1.31
C VAL A 60 12.28 -0.44 2.31
N ALA A 61 13.52 -0.33 1.83
CA ALA A 61 14.70 -0.24 2.69
C ALA A 61 14.68 1.02 3.59
N ASP A 62 14.24 2.16 3.06
CA ASP A 62 14.09 3.40 3.83
C ASP A 62 13.05 3.25 4.95
N VAL A 63 11.92 2.59 4.68
CA VAL A 63 10.89 2.31 5.69
C VAL A 63 11.42 1.39 6.78
N ILE A 64 12.11 0.30 6.42
CA ILE A 64 12.71 -0.64 7.38
C ILE A 64 13.76 0.04 8.26
N GLU A 65 14.58 0.93 7.68
CA GLU A 65 15.55 1.69 8.46
C GLU A 65 14.86 2.67 9.42
N ARG A 66 13.81 3.35 8.95
CA ARG A 66 13.01 4.25 9.79
C ARG A 66 12.31 3.51 10.93
N GLU A 67 11.84 2.29 10.68
CA GLU A 67 11.16 1.43 11.66
C GLU A 67 12.04 1.11 12.87
N LYS A 68 13.36 0.98 12.69
CA LYS A 68 14.31 0.79 13.81
C LYS A 68 14.28 1.91 14.85
N VAL A 69 13.77 3.08 14.47
CA VAL A 69 13.63 4.24 15.34
C VAL A 69 12.20 4.41 15.84
N THR A 70 11.19 4.12 15.02
CA THR A 70 9.78 4.28 15.41
C THR A 70 9.24 3.11 16.22
N ASP A 71 9.85 1.92 16.10
CA ASP A 71 9.32 0.64 16.59
C ASP A 71 7.87 0.39 16.13
N HIS A 72 7.53 0.93 14.95
CA HIS A 72 6.21 0.86 14.34
C HIS A 72 6.30 1.08 12.82
N ASP A 73 5.95 0.05 12.06
CA ASP A 73 5.99 -0.03 10.60
C ASP A 73 5.16 1.06 9.88
N VAL A 74 3.88 1.24 10.23
CA VAL A 74 3.02 2.24 9.59
C VAL A 74 3.51 3.66 9.89
N ALA A 75 3.94 3.94 11.12
CA ALA A 75 4.52 5.24 11.46
C ALA A 75 5.80 5.51 10.66
N ALA A 76 6.66 4.51 10.49
CA ALA A 76 7.86 4.62 9.67
C ALA A 76 7.52 4.86 8.19
N PHE A 77 6.54 4.13 7.65
CA PHE A 77 6.03 4.31 6.30
C PHE A 77 5.52 5.74 6.09
N VAL A 78 4.67 6.24 6.99
CA VAL A 78 4.13 7.60 6.92
C VAL A 78 5.25 8.63 6.93
N ASP A 79 6.22 8.51 7.85
CA ASP A 79 7.37 9.42 7.91
C ASP A 79 8.15 9.48 6.59
N VAL A 80 8.43 8.32 5.98
CA VAL A 80 9.18 8.26 4.70
C VAL A 80 8.38 8.88 3.57
N VAL A 81 7.07 8.63 3.49
CA VAL A 81 6.18 9.25 2.48
C VAL A 81 6.13 10.78 2.67
N GLN A 82 5.96 11.24 3.90
CA GLN A 82 5.93 12.67 4.23
C GLN A 82 7.24 13.37 3.86
N GLN A 83 8.39 12.72 4.05
CA GLN A 83 9.70 13.25 3.66
C GLN A 83 9.82 13.44 2.14
N HIS A 84 9.32 12.49 1.34
CA HIS A 84 9.32 12.58 -0.12
C HIS A 84 8.42 13.71 -0.63
N ILE A 85 7.20 13.79 -0.11
CA ILE A 85 6.20 14.81 -0.50
C ILE A 85 6.62 16.19 0.01
N GLY A 86 7.24 16.30 1.17
CA GLY A 86 7.64 17.56 1.78
C GLY A 86 6.48 18.41 2.31
N MET A 87 6.82 19.40 3.13
CA MET A 87 5.84 20.25 3.81
C MET A 87 5.47 21.50 2.99
N PRO A 88 4.23 22.03 3.13
CA PRO A 88 3.19 21.61 4.09
C PRO A 88 2.34 20.41 3.64
N ALA A 89 2.31 20.08 2.34
CA ALA A 89 1.40 19.08 1.79
C ALA A 89 1.51 17.70 2.47
N GLY A 90 2.74 17.23 2.73
CA GLY A 90 2.99 15.94 3.38
C GLY A 90 2.31 15.79 4.74
N ALA A 91 2.05 16.88 5.48
CA ALA A 91 1.35 16.81 6.78
C ALA A 91 -0.07 16.24 6.69
N TRP A 92 -0.66 16.20 5.48
CA TRP A 92 -1.99 15.62 5.25
C TRP A 92 -2.00 14.12 5.01
N ILE A 93 -0.84 13.49 4.80
CA ILE A 93 -0.73 12.03 4.75
C ILE A 93 -1.02 11.49 6.14
N HIS A 94 -1.88 10.46 6.21
CA HIS A 94 -2.40 9.85 7.43
C HIS A 94 -3.31 10.75 8.29
N HIS A 95 -3.76 11.89 7.77
CA HIS A 95 -4.61 12.81 8.53
C HIS A 95 -5.97 12.18 8.86
N GLY A 96 -6.28 12.04 10.16
CA GLY A 96 -7.57 11.53 10.63
C GLY A 96 -7.77 10.02 10.46
N LEU A 97 -6.72 9.29 10.07
CA LEU A 97 -6.71 7.83 9.99
C LEU A 97 -6.04 7.22 11.22
N THR A 98 -6.38 5.97 11.48
CA THR A 98 -5.60 5.08 12.33
C THR A 98 -4.82 4.10 11.46
N SER A 99 -3.76 3.49 12.01
CA SER A 99 -2.96 2.48 11.29
C SER A 99 -3.81 1.39 10.66
N THR A 100 -4.85 0.93 11.36
CA THR A 100 -5.73 -0.16 10.92
C THR A 100 -6.60 0.23 9.73
N ASP A 101 -6.98 1.50 9.57
CA ASP A 101 -7.74 1.95 8.39
C ASP A 101 -6.96 1.68 7.10
N VAL A 102 -5.63 1.81 7.15
CA VAL A 102 -4.73 1.55 6.02
C VAL A 102 -4.41 0.06 5.92
N VAL A 103 -3.97 -0.54 7.03
CA VAL A 103 -3.49 -1.94 7.07
C VAL A 103 -4.58 -2.91 6.66
N ASP A 104 -5.78 -2.82 7.24
CA ASP A 104 -6.86 -3.79 6.99
C ASP A 104 -7.43 -3.61 5.58
N THR A 105 -7.52 -2.37 5.08
CA THR A 105 -7.95 -2.10 3.71
C THR A 105 -6.98 -2.71 2.70
N ALA A 106 -5.67 -2.55 2.92
CA ALA A 106 -4.65 -3.16 2.07
C ALA A 106 -4.68 -4.69 2.15
N TRP A 107 -4.87 -5.28 3.33
CA TRP A 107 -5.03 -6.72 3.47
C TRP A 107 -6.27 -7.25 2.74
N CYS A 108 -7.41 -6.55 2.85
CA CYS A 108 -8.61 -6.89 2.09
C CYS A 108 -8.33 -6.88 0.58
N TRP A 109 -7.62 -5.87 0.09
CA TRP A 109 -7.23 -5.79 -1.32
C TRP A 109 -6.31 -6.95 -1.71
N MET A 110 -5.25 -7.22 -0.94
CA MET A 110 -4.31 -8.32 -1.22
C MET A 110 -5.00 -9.69 -1.21
N LEU A 111 -5.92 -9.93 -0.26
CA LEU A 111 -6.70 -11.17 -0.19
C LEU A 111 -7.65 -11.31 -1.37
N LYS A 112 -8.26 -10.21 -1.84
CA LYS A 112 -9.09 -10.20 -3.04
C LYS A 112 -8.27 -10.58 -4.27
N ASP A 113 -7.07 -10.01 -4.44
CA ASP A 113 -6.20 -10.34 -5.57
C ASP A 113 -5.69 -11.79 -5.52
N ALA A 114 -5.37 -12.30 -4.33
CA ALA A 114 -5.00 -13.71 -4.14
C ALA A 114 -6.18 -14.67 -4.41
N SER A 115 -7.40 -14.24 -4.09
CA SER A 115 -8.62 -15.00 -4.38
C SER A 115 -8.87 -15.10 -5.88
N ASP A 116 -8.64 -14.02 -6.64
CA ASP A 116 -8.77 -14.04 -8.11
C ASP A 116 -7.83 -15.07 -8.74
N LEU A 117 -6.56 -15.13 -8.29
CA LEU A 117 -5.61 -16.14 -8.75
C LEU A 117 -6.05 -17.56 -8.40
N THR A 118 -6.55 -17.76 -7.17
CA THR A 118 -7.05 -19.05 -6.71
C THR A 118 -8.25 -19.51 -7.53
N ILE A 119 -9.21 -18.62 -7.80
CA ILE A 119 -10.38 -18.91 -8.62
C ILE A 119 -9.97 -19.27 -10.06
N SER A 120 -9.00 -18.56 -10.65
CA SER A 120 -8.47 -18.90 -11.98
C SER A 120 -7.91 -20.32 -12.02
N ALA A 121 -7.04 -20.67 -11.07
CA ALA A 121 -6.45 -22.00 -10.98
C ALA A 121 -7.49 -23.11 -10.77
N LEU A 122 -8.53 -22.85 -9.96
CA LEU A 122 -9.64 -23.77 -9.77
C LEU A 122 -10.43 -23.99 -11.06
N ASN A 123 -10.68 -22.94 -11.84
CA ASN A 123 -11.37 -23.06 -13.12
C ASN A 123 -10.57 -23.89 -14.12
N GLU A 124 -9.26 -23.70 -14.20
CA GLU A 124 -8.37 -24.52 -15.04
C GLU A 124 -8.42 -26.00 -14.63
N LEU A 125 -8.37 -26.29 -13.32
CA LEU A 125 -8.49 -27.65 -12.82
C LEU A 125 -9.84 -28.29 -13.18
N ILE A 126 -10.95 -27.56 -13.03
CA ILE A 126 -12.29 -28.04 -13.38
C ILE A 126 -12.36 -28.38 -14.87
N VAL A 127 -11.80 -27.52 -15.73
CA VAL A 127 -11.76 -27.75 -17.18
C VAL A 127 -11.00 -29.03 -17.53
N GLU A 128 -9.90 -29.33 -16.85
CA GLU A 128 -9.13 -30.56 -17.09
C GLU A 128 -9.83 -31.82 -16.57
N LEU A 129 -10.57 -31.73 -15.45
CA LEU A 129 -11.23 -32.89 -14.84
C LEU A 129 -12.55 -33.29 -15.50
N VAL A 130 -13.22 -32.36 -16.18
CA VAL A 130 -14.55 -32.59 -16.80
C VAL A 130 -14.44 -32.96 -18.29
N LYS A 131 -13.22 -33.11 -18.81
CA LYS A 131 -12.96 -33.71 -20.14
C LYS A 131 -13.31 -35.20 -20.16
#